data_AF-A0AAN6MIK4-F1
#
_entry.id   AF-A0AAN6MIK4-F1
#
_cell.length_a   1.000
_cell.length_b   1.000
_cell.length_c   1.000
_cell.angle_alpha   90.00
_cell.angle_beta   90.00
_cell.angle_gamma   90.00
#
_symmetry.space_group_name_H-M   'P 1'
#
loop_
_entity.id
_entity.type
_entity.pdbx_description
1 polymer ?
#
loop_
_entity_poly.entity_id
_entity_poly.type
_entity_poly.pdbx_seq_one_letter_code
_entity_poly.pdbx_strand_id
1 'polypeptide(L)'
;QQPAPPLLVDTAWPAIAHAARGAALASGAVRLRYSPTAGCAVPYRHFIPAIDTLYLAVRLQLLHMLRFLTEGGSSHIGRHLRHLAISMNTMSFSDRIPLFIWRKARRLRTLSIVFPGAMDLESSNQRFALPERRCMLREMPDSALDQHMVAQELGETAPRSFWQLLGKVRETVGSRACLMFTGTKWTEFPPRSSRKDVRSGLEVKAQTFVEYSRAEDGRGQWVEVCRDRLLPSEGLHPRPLNVVPEDYKNPEKYRVLDDDIGWWHLKEPVPWG
;
A
#
# COMPACT_ATOMS: atom_id res chain seq x y z
N GLN A 1 -6.69 12.50 -10.23
CA GLN A 1 -8.12 12.19 -10.44
C GLN A 1 -8.65 11.45 -9.22
N GLN A 2 -9.95 11.55 -8.90
CA GLN A 2 -10.55 10.74 -7.83
C GLN A 2 -10.73 9.28 -8.29
N PRO A 3 -10.61 8.29 -7.40
CA PRO A 3 -10.88 6.89 -7.74
C PRO A 3 -12.34 6.74 -8.17
N ALA A 4 -12.58 6.09 -9.31
CA ALA A 4 -13.93 5.77 -9.76
C ALA A 4 -14.35 4.41 -9.19
N PRO A 5 -15.54 4.28 -8.56
CA PRO A 5 -16.06 2.98 -8.18
C PRO A 5 -16.58 2.21 -9.42
N PRO A 6 -16.53 0.87 -9.42
CA PRO A 6 -15.96 0.02 -8.37
C PRO A 6 -14.43 -0.02 -8.40
N LEU A 7 -13.80 -0.10 -7.23
CA LEU A 7 -12.38 -0.43 -7.15
C LEU A 7 -12.18 -1.85 -7.68
N LEU A 8 -11.18 -2.05 -8.53
CA LEU A 8 -10.87 -3.33 -9.15
C LEU A 8 -9.60 -3.93 -8.58
N VAL A 9 -9.52 -5.25 -8.59
CA VAL A 9 -8.37 -6.06 -8.18
C VAL A 9 -7.98 -6.94 -9.34
N ASP A 10 -6.73 -6.82 -9.79
CA ASP A 10 -6.16 -7.84 -10.65
C ASP A 10 -5.88 -9.10 -9.83
N THR A 11 -6.46 -10.19 -10.30
CA THR A 11 -6.39 -11.50 -9.66
C THR A 11 -5.52 -12.43 -10.46
N ALA A 12 -4.93 -13.41 -9.79
CA ALA A 12 -4.35 -14.51 -10.53
C ALA A 12 -5.43 -15.33 -11.20
N TRP A 13 -5.03 -15.95 -12.31
CA TRP A 13 -5.67 -17.16 -12.80
C TRP A 13 -5.81 -18.15 -11.64
N PRO A 14 -7.06 -18.57 -11.32
CA PRO A 14 -7.28 -19.67 -10.40
C PRO A 14 -6.46 -20.88 -10.87
N ALA A 15 -5.93 -21.69 -9.93
CA ALA A 15 -5.20 -22.91 -10.30
C ALA A 15 -6.00 -23.81 -11.25
N ILE A 16 -7.33 -23.87 -11.05
CA ILE A 16 -8.27 -24.57 -11.95
C ILE A 16 -8.28 -23.96 -13.35
N ALA A 17 -8.21 -22.64 -13.48
CA ALA A 17 -8.18 -21.97 -14.77
C ALA A 17 -6.84 -22.15 -15.50
N HIS A 18 -5.77 -22.58 -14.82
CA HIS A 18 -4.53 -23.01 -15.49
C HIS A 18 -4.71 -24.38 -16.18
N ALA A 19 -5.43 -25.30 -15.55
CA ALA A 19 -5.70 -26.63 -16.13
C ALA A 19 -6.85 -26.60 -17.16
N ALA A 20 -7.83 -25.70 -16.98
CA ALA A 20 -9.06 -25.65 -17.77
C ALA A 20 -9.36 -24.24 -18.31
N ARG A 21 -8.34 -23.55 -18.82
CA ARG A 21 -8.44 -22.14 -19.24
C ARG A 21 -9.57 -21.88 -20.22
N GLY A 22 -9.68 -22.72 -21.25
CA GLY A 22 -10.73 -22.61 -22.27
C GLY A 22 -12.13 -22.70 -21.65
N ALA A 23 -12.36 -23.66 -20.76
CA ALA A 23 -13.63 -23.82 -20.07
C ALA A 23 -13.94 -22.68 -19.10
N ALA A 24 -12.94 -22.20 -18.35
CA ALA A 24 -13.09 -21.07 -17.44
C ALA A 24 -13.47 -19.78 -18.19
N LEU A 25 -12.86 -19.54 -19.35
CA LEU A 25 -13.19 -18.40 -20.20
C LEU A 25 -14.56 -18.56 -20.87
N ALA A 26 -14.86 -19.75 -21.40
CA ALA A 26 -16.16 -20.03 -22.01
C ALA A 26 -17.33 -19.91 -21.00
N SER A 27 -17.09 -20.22 -19.73
CA SER A 27 -18.10 -20.10 -18.68
C SER A 27 -18.47 -18.65 -18.31
N GLY A 28 -17.65 -17.67 -18.70
CA GLY A 28 -17.81 -16.27 -18.26
C GLY A 28 -17.57 -16.04 -16.76
N ALA A 29 -17.18 -17.07 -16.00
CA ALA A 29 -16.90 -16.94 -14.57
C ALA A 29 -15.63 -16.09 -14.30
N VAL A 30 -14.72 -16.03 -15.27
CA VAL A 30 -13.51 -15.22 -15.20
C VAL A 30 -13.68 -13.98 -16.06
N ARG A 31 -13.71 -12.80 -15.43
CA ARG A 31 -13.70 -11.52 -16.14
C ARG A 31 -12.26 -11.14 -16.42
N LEU A 32 -11.98 -10.73 -17.66
CA LEU A 32 -10.66 -10.27 -18.08
C LEU A 32 -10.67 -8.78 -18.37
N ARG A 33 -9.61 -8.08 -17.99
CA ARG A 33 -9.32 -6.71 -18.43
C ARG A 33 -7.89 -6.65 -18.96
N TYR A 34 -7.62 -5.77 -19.92
CA TYR A 34 -6.24 -5.51 -20.30
C TYR A 34 -5.54 -4.75 -19.16
N SER A 35 -4.41 -5.28 -18.70
CA SER A 35 -3.53 -4.62 -17.73
C SER A 35 -2.30 -4.11 -18.48
N PRO A 36 -2.06 -2.79 -18.52
CA PRO A 36 -0.86 -2.22 -19.12
C PRO A 36 0.42 -2.74 -18.45
N THR A 37 0.43 -2.85 -17.12
CA THR A 37 1.55 -3.41 -16.34
C THR A 37 1.83 -4.87 -16.70
N ALA A 38 0.79 -5.64 -17.04
CA ALA A 38 0.95 -7.05 -17.41
C ALA A 38 1.22 -7.25 -18.91
N GLY A 39 0.90 -6.26 -19.76
CA GLY A 39 0.97 -6.39 -21.21
C GLY A 39 -0.06 -7.37 -21.81
N CYS A 40 -1.07 -7.82 -21.05
CA CYS A 40 -2.17 -8.64 -21.59
C CYS A 40 -3.49 -8.56 -20.79
N ALA A 41 -4.48 -9.31 -21.26
CA ALA A 41 -5.71 -9.61 -20.54
C ALA A 41 -5.49 -10.45 -19.25
N VAL A 42 -5.74 -9.84 -18.09
CA VAL A 42 -5.64 -10.47 -16.77
C VAL A 42 -7.02 -10.67 -16.12
N PRO A 43 -7.21 -11.75 -15.35
CA PRO A 43 -8.39 -11.92 -14.52
C PRO A 43 -8.53 -10.77 -13.52
N TYR A 44 -9.73 -10.22 -13.38
CA TYR A 44 -9.99 -9.19 -12.38
C TYR A 44 -11.31 -9.43 -11.64
N ARG A 45 -11.43 -8.83 -10.46
CA ARG A 45 -12.67 -8.77 -9.69
C ARG A 45 -12.83 -7.43 -8.98
N HIS A 46 -14.00 -7.21 -8.39
CA HIS A 46 -14.19 -6.05 -7.51
C HIS A 46 -13.37 -6.21 -6.22
N PHE A 47 -12.91 -5.08 -5.70
CA PHE A 47 -12.31 -4.97 -4.38
C PHE A 47 -13.30 -5.39 -3.30
N ILE A 48 -12.86 -6.30 -2.44
CA ILE A 48 -13.60 -6.85 -1.31
C ILE A 48 -12.87 -6.38 -0.05
N PRO A 49 -13.36 -5.32 0.62
CA PRO A 49 -12.66 -4.68 1.75
C PRO A 49 -12.39 -5.62 2.93
N ALA A 50 -13.14 -6.73 3.01
CA ALA A 50 -13.03 -7.72 4.06
C ALA A 50 -11.86 -8.71 3.89
N ILE A 51 -11.26 -8.81 2.71
CA ILE A 51 -10.15 -9.74 2.43
C ILE A 51 -8.98 -9.06 1.72
N ASP A 52 -9.23 -7.97 1.00
CA ASP A 52 -8.20 -7.27 0.25
C ASP A 52 -7.46 -6.26 1.10
N THR A 53 -6.16 -6.12 0.82
CA THR A 53 -5.31 -5.08 1.38
C THR A 53 -5.31 -3.88 0.45
N LEU A 54 -5.78 -2.73 0.95
CA LEU A 54 -5.62 -1.47 0.24
C LEU A 54 -4.19 -0.95 0.48
N TYR A 55 -3.40 -0.76 -0.57
CA TYR A 55 -2.06 -0.19 -0.45
C TYR A 55 -2.02 1.29 -0.86
N LEU A 56 -1.47 2.14 0.01
CA LEU A 56 -1.34 3.59 -0.19
C LEU A 56 0.15 3.96 -0.19
N ALA A 57 0.72 4.07 -1.38
CA ALA A 57 2.15 4.25 -1.56
C ALA A 57 2.59 5.72 -1.49
N VAL A 58 1.76 6.62 -2.02
CA VAL A 58 2.11 8.04 -2.23
C VAL A 58 1.19 8.96 -1.42
N ARG A 59 1.73 10.03 -0.86
CA ARG A 59 0.99 11.02 -0.05
C ARG A 59 -0.25 11.60 -0.75
N LEU A 60 -0.15 11.98 -2.02
CA LEU A 60 -1.31 12.50 -2.76
C LEU A 60 -2.39 11.44 -2.97
N GLN A 61 -1.98 10.20 -3.28
CA GLN A 61 -2.88 9.05 -3.38
C GLN A 61 -3.58 8.80 -2.05
N LEU A 62 -2.85 8.83 -0.93
CA LEU A 62 -3.42 8.75 0.42
C LEU A 62 -4.52 9.80 0.60
N LEU A 63 -4.26 11.08 0.33
CA LEU A 63 -5.26 12.14 0.53
C LEU A 63 -6.52 11.91 -0.29
N HIS A 64 -6.40 11.55 -1.57
CA HIS A 64 -7.55 11.27 -2.44
C HIS A 64 -8.31 10.02 -1.98
N MET A 65 -7.60 8.95 -1.64
CA MET A 65 -8.21 7.71 -1.14
C MET A 65 -8.91 7.92 0.19
N LEU A 66 -8.30 8.63 1.14
CA LEU A 66 -8.93 8.94 2.41
C LEU A 66 -10.23 9.72 2.19
N ARG A 67 -10.21 10.74 1.33
CA ARG A 67 -11.41 11.51 0.96
C ARG A 67 -12.49 10.61 0.35
N PHE A 68 -12.13 9.79 -0.63
CA PHE A 68 -13.01 8.82 -1.28
C PHE A 68 -13.63 7.83 -0.28
N LEU A 69 -12.84 7.34 0.69
CA LEU A 69 -13.31 6.39 1.70
C LEU A 69 -14.10 7.06 2.84
N THR A 70 -13.98 8.39 3.00
CA THR A 70 -14.72 9.14 4.03
C THR A 70 -16.02 9.74 3.53
N GLU A 71 -16.06 10.18 2.27
CA GLU A 71 -17.13 10.97 1.66
C GLU A 71 -17.96 10.16 0.64
N GLY A 72 -19.22 10.54 0.44
CA GLY A 72 -20.06 10.02 -0.63
C GLY A 72 -20.48 8.53 -0.54
N GLY A 73 -20.82 7.96 -1.69
CA GLY A 73 -21.31 6.58 -1.83
C GLY A 73 -20.29 5.49 -1.47
N SER A 74 -18.99 5.82 -1.49
CA SER A 74 -17.89 4.88 -1.23
C SER A 74 -17.55 4.71 0.26
N SER A 75 -18.22 5.42 1.16
CA SER A 75 -18.00 5.33 2.61
C SER A 75 -18.21 3.93 3.20
N HIS A 76 -18.93 3.05 2.51
CA HIS A 76 -19.10 1.65 2.89
C HIS A 76 -17.80 0.85 2.77
N ILE A 77 -16.97 1.14 1.75
CA ILE A 77 -15.65 0.51 1.55
C ILE A 77 -14.78 0.79 2.78
N GLY A 78 -14.67 2.06 3.18
CA GLY A 78 -13.91 2.47 4.36
C GLY A 78 -14.40 1.80 5.64
N ARG A 79 -15.72 1.62 5.81
CA ARG A 79 -16.32 0.94 6.98
C ARG A 79 -16.03 -0.56 7.05
N HIS A 80 -15.87 -1.20 5.89
CA HIS A 80 -15.63 -2.64 5.79
C HIS A 80 -14.15 -3.02 5.62
N LEU A 81 -13.27 -2.03 5.41
CA LEU A 81 -11.84 -2.24 5.24
C LEU A 81 -11.23 -2.95 6.45
N ARG A 82 -10.59 -4.10 6.20
CA ARG A 82 -9.90 -4.91 7.21
C ARG A 82 -8.39 -4.83 7.13
N HIS A 83 -7.82 -4.60 5.95
CA HIS A 83 -6.38 -4.59 5.74
C HIS A 83 -5.96 -3.33 4.99
N LEU A 84 -5.01 -2.60 5.58
CA LEU A 84 -4.47 -1.36 5.03
C LEU A 84 -2.95 -1.44 5.07
N ALA A 85 -2.31 -1.24 3.92
CA ALA A 85 -0.87 -1.11 3.81
C ALA A 85 -0.52 0.33 3.42
N ILE A 86 0.50 0.90 4.03
CA ILE A 86 0.93 2.28 3.79
C ILE A 86 2.45 2.28 3.65
N SER A 87 2.97 2.95 2.63
CA SER A 87 4.41 3.19 2.53
C SER A 87 4.91 3.95 3.76
N MET A 88 6.06 3.55 4.29
CA MET A 88 6.73 4.24 5.40
C MET A 88 6.80 5.76 5.15
N ASN A 89 7.22 6.16 3.95
CA ASN A 89 7.36 7.57 3.58
C ASN A 89 6.01 8.29 3.42
N THR A 90 4.90 7.56 3.37
CA THR A 90 3.56 8.16 3.36
C THR A 90 3.00 8.25 4.78
N MET A 91 3.42 7.35 5.68
CA MET A 91 3.00 7.31 7.08
C MET A 91 3.55 8.48 7.89
N SER A 92 4.83 8.84 7.70
CA SER A 92 5.52 9.90 8.47
C SER A 92 4.88 11.29 8.37
N PHE A 93 3.93 11.48 7.44
CA PHE A 93 3.40 12.80 7.07
C PHE A 93 1.92 13.01 7.40
N SER A 94 1.25 12.07 8.06
CA SER A 94 -0.21 12.14 8.16
C SER A 94 -0.80 11.73 9.51
N ASP A 95 -1.10 12.75 10.30
CA ASP A 95 -2.09 12.72 11.40
C ASP A 95 -3.48 12.22 10.93
N ARG A 96 -3.78 12.34 9.63
CA ARG A 96 -5.03 11.88 9.02
C ARG A 96 -5.18 10.37 9.01
N ILE A 97 -4.10 9.60 9.00
CA ILE A 97 -4.18 8.12 8.99
C ILE A 97 -4.84 7.62 10.28
N PRO A 98 -4.31 7.93 11.48
CA PRO A 98 -4.99 7.62 12.73
C PRO A 98 -6.45 8.08 12.71
N LEU A 99 -6.71 9.33 12.30
CA LEU A 99 -8.06 9.88 12.28
C LEU A 99 -9.01 9.10 11.37
N PHE A 100 -8.57 8.75 10.16
CA PHE A 100 -9.32 7.92 9.23
C PHE A 100 -9.61 6.55 9.83
N ILE A 101 -8.59 5.90 10.38
CA ILE A 101 -8.74 4.58 10.98
C ILE A 101 -9.79 4.69 12.09
N TRP A 102 -9.65 5.65 13.02
CA TRP A 102 -10.61 5.94 14.10
C TRP A 102 -12.05 6.17 13.65
N ARG A 103 -12.24 7.00 12.63
CA ARG A 103 -13.58 7.43 12.23
C ARG A 103 -14.28 6.47 11.28
N LYS A 104 -13.55 5.87 10.34
CA LYS A 104 -14.12 5.16 9.20
C LYS A 104 -13.74 3.68 9.19
N ALA A 105 -12.45 3.34 9.31
CA ALA A 105 -11.98 1.95 9.27
C ALA A 105 -12.11 1.23 10.63
N ARG A 106 -13.32 1.20 11.19
CA ARG A 106 -13.60 0.57 12.50
C ARG A 106 -13.38 -0.95 12.51
N ARG A 107 -13.40 -1.58 11.34
CA ARG A 107 -13.18 -3.02 11.16
C ARG A 107 -11.73 -3.35 10.78
N LEU A 108 -10.83 -2.36 10.78
CA LEU A 108 -9.43 -2.58 10.45
C LEU A 108 -8.83 -3.60 11.43
N ARG A 109 -8.23 -4.65 10.89
CA ARG A 109 -7.55 -5.74 11.60
C ARG A 109 -6.05 -5.66 11.45
N THR A 110 -5.57 -5.22 10.29
CA THR A 110 -4.13 -5.14 10.01
C THR A 110 -3.79 -3.77 9.42
N LEU A 111 -2.79 -3.12 10.01
CA LEU A 111 -2.09 -1.97 9.46
C LEU A 111 -0.65 -2.37 9.15
N SER A 112 -0.32 -2.47 7.88
CA SER A 112 1.02 -2.80 7.40
C SER A 112 1.77 -1.52 7.04
N ILE A 113 2.90 -1.28 7.67
CA ILE A 113 3.83 -0.23 7.27
C ILE A 113 4.85 -0.87 6.33
N VAL A 114 4.92 -0.38 5.09
CA VAL A 114 5.70 -1.00 4.03
C VAL A 114 7.02 -0.26 3.83
N PHE A 115 8.11 -1.00 3.93
CA PHE A 115 9.49 -0.51 3.83
C PHE A 115 10.07 -0.75 2.44
N PRO A 116 11.01 0.12 2.01
CA PRO A 116 11.76 -0.10 0.78
C PRO A 116 12.72 -1.30 0.82
N GLY A 117 12.95 -1.89 1.99
CA GLY A 117 13.76 -3.09 2.10
C GLY A 117 14.15 -3.39 3.54
N ALA A 118 14.73 -4.57 3.76
CA ALA A 118 15.15 -5.09 5.06
C ALA A 118 16.63 -4.82 5.42
N MET A 119 17.38 -4.15 4.55
CA MET A 119 18.83 -3.90 4.72
C MET A 119 19.12 -2.42 4.54
N ASP A 120 20.06 -1.89 5.34
CA ASP A 120 20.65 -0.53 5.36
C ASP A 120 19.99 0.48 4.39
N LEU A 121 18.92 1.10 4.86
CA LEU A 121 18.35 2.28 4.22
C LEU A 121 19.01 3.49 4.86
N GLU A 122 20.01 4.06 4.20
CA GLU A 122 20.67 5.29 4.67
C GLU A 122 19.71 6.49 4.72
N SER A 123 18.56 6.43 4.04
CA SER A 123 17.53 7.46 4.17
C SER A 123 16.09 6.92 4.21
N SER A 124 15.32 7.45 5.16
CA SER A 124 13.88 7.21 5.33
C SER A 124 13.01 7.81 4.22
N ASN A 125 13.62 8.57 3.31
CA ASN A 125 12.94 9.27 2.22
C ASN A 125 12.97 8.54 0.89
N GLN A 126 13.56 7.34 0.86
CA GLN A 126 13.64 6.51 -0.33
C GLN A 126 12.26 6.03 -0.77
N ARG A 127 11.80 6.55 -1.91
CA ARG A 127 10.61 6.03 -2.58
C ARG A 127 11.03 4.81 -3.39
N PHE A 128 10.13 3.85 -3.53
CA PHE A 128 10.34 2.71 -4.41
C PHE A 128 9.19 2.61 -5.40
N ALA A 129 9.50 2.17 -6.62
CA ALA A 129 8.49 1.86 -7.60
C ALA A 129 7.60 0.70 -7.10
N LEU A 130 6.32 0.75 -7.44
CA LEU A 130 5.39 -0.33 -7.10
C LEU A 130 5.88 -1.65 -7.70
N PRO A 131 5.60 -2.78 -7.05
CA PRO A 131 5.86 -4.09 -7.64
C PRO A 131 5.02 -4.26 -8.91
N GLU A 132 5.69 -4.46 -10.05
CA GLU A 132 5.07 -4.67 -11.36
C GLU A 132 4.51 -6.09 -11.53
N ARG A 133 4.79 -6.99 -10.57
CA ARG A 133 4.55 -8.43 -10.66
C ARG A 133 3.94 -8.96 -9.37
N ARG A 134 3.68 -10.29 -9.37
CA ARG A 134 3.25 -11.14 -8.24
C ARG A 134 4.03 -10.81 -6.98
N CYS A 135 3.53 -9.87 -6.19
CA CYS A 135 4.13 -9.54 -4.91
C CYS A 135 3.22 -9.91 -3.75
N MET A 136 3.84 -10.20 -2.63
CA MET A 136 3.18 -10.30 -1.34
C MET A 136 3.94 -9.46 -0.32
N LEU A 137 3.23 -9.06 0.72
CA LEU A 137 3.86 -8.44 1.88
C LEU A 137 4.48 -9.55 2.73
N ARG A 138 5.78 -9.42 3.02
CA ARG A 138 6.52 -10.27 3.95
C ARG A 138 6.86 -9.44 5.18
N GLU A 139 6.63 -10.01 6.36
CA GLU A 139 7.10 -9.39 7.60
C GLU A 139 8.62 -9.27 7.59
N MET A 140 9.11 -8.13 8.06
CA MET A 140 10.53 -7.91 8.19
C MET A 140 11.04 -8.66 9.43
N PRO A 141 12.20 -9.33 9.35
CA PRO A 141 12.79 -9.97 10.53
C PRO A 141 13.22 -8.90 11.54
N ASP A 142 13.13 -9.20 12.84
CA ASP A 142 13.48 -8.26 13.92
C ASP A 142 14.92 -7.72 13.77
N SER A 143 15.85 -8.56 13.30
CA SER A 143 17.23 -8.16 13.04
C SER A 143 17.37 -7.06 11.99
N ALA A 144 16.49 -7.04 10.97
CA ALA A 144 16.44 -5.97 9.98
C ALA A 144 15.87 -4.68 10.61
N LEU A 145 14.85 -4.83 11.44
CA LEU A 145 14.21 -3.71 12.13
C LEU A 145 15.15 -3.00 13.11
N ASP A 146 16.00 -3.76 13.80
CA ASP A 146 17.00 -3.22 14.73
C ASP A 146 18.07 -2.37 14.04
N GLN A 147 18.37 -2.65 12.77
CA GLN A 147 19.35 -1.93 11.96
C GLN A 147 18.76 -0.66 11.34
N HIS A 148 17.43 -0.55 11.22
CA HIS A 148 16.80 0.60 10.60
C HIS A 148 16.66 1.79 11.56
N MET A 149 17.48 2.81 11.31
CA MET A 149 17.27 4.15 11.86
C MET A 149 16.37 4.95 10.94
N VAL A 150 15.24 5.44 11.47
CA VAL A 150 14.36 6.31 10.71
C VAL A 150 14.89 7.73 10.85
N ALA A 151 15.56 8.22 9.81
CA ALA A 151 15.92 9.63 9.71
C ALA A 151 14.64 10.48 9.85
N GLN A 152 14.63 11.40 10.81
CA GLN A 152 13.51 12.29 11.06
C GLN A 152 13.46 13.36 9.98
N GLU A 153 12.26 13.60 9.48
CA GLU A 153 11.99 14.88 8.83
C GLU A 153 11.53 15.91 9.86
N LEU A 154 12.18 17.08 9.82
CA LEU A 154 11.79 18.35 10.42
C LEU A 154 11.55 18.36 11.95
N GLY A 155 12.62 18.67 12.68
CA GLY A 155 12.53 19.32 14.00
C GLY A 155 12.73 18.44 15.24
N GLU A 156 12.90 17.13 15.08
CA GLU A 156 13.32 16.24 16.17
C GLU A 156 14.85 16.06 16.10
N THR A 157 15.52 16.04 17.26
CA THR A 157 16.99 16.12 17.36
C THR A 157 17.71 14.77 17.36
N ALA A 158 16.99 13.65 17.43
CA ALA A 158 17.59 12.34 17.60
C ALA A 158 16.83 11.28 16.77
N PRO A 159 17.51 10.53 15.88
CA PRO A 159 16.88 9.50 15.07
C PRO A 159 16.18 8.48 15.97
N ARG A 160 14.96 8.10 15.61
CA ARG A 160 14.19 7.10 16.37
C ARG A 160 14.56 5.71 15.89
N SER A 161 14.60 4.77 16.84
CA SER A 161 14.63 3.36 16.46
C SER A 161 13.30 2.98 15.82
N PHE A 162 13.35 1.97 14.97
CA PHE A 162 12.16 1.45 14.32
C PHE A 162 11.03 1.09 15.29
N TRP A 163 11.39 0.41 16.38
CA TRP A 163 10.45 0.02 17.44
C TRP A 163 9.75 1.21 18.09
N GLN A 164 10.45 2.34 18.25
CA GLN A 164 9.85 3.56 18.78
C GLN A 164 8.82 4.14 17.80
N LEU A 165 9.07 4.08 16.50
CA LEU A 165 8.10 4.51 15.50
C LEU A 165 6.87 3.60 15.51
N LEU A 166 7.04 2.27 15.49
CA LEU A 166 5.92 1.34 15.59
C LEU A 166 5.15 1.53 16.89
N GLY A 167 5.84 1.73 18.00
CA GLY A 167 5.27 2.06 19.29
C GLY A 167 4.40 3.31 19.20
N LYS A 168 4.93 4.40 18.64
CA LYS A 168 4.20 5.66 18.43
C LYS A 168 3.01 5.48 17.50
N VAL A 169 3.11 4.70 16.43
CA VAL A 169 1.98 4.41 15.54
C VAL A 169 0.91 3.60 16.27
N ARG A 170 1.29 2.55 16.99
CA ARG A 170 0.38 1.75 17.81
C ARG A 170 -0.32 2.61 18.86
N GLU A 171 0.44 3.47 19.54
CA GLU A 171 -0.08 4.42 20.51
C GLU A 171 -1.01 5.43 19.85
N THR A 172 -0.67 6.02 18.71
CA THR A 172 -1.52 7.03 18.06
C THR A 172 -2.82 6.41 17.49
N VAL A 173 -2.74 5.19 16.97
CA VAL A 173 -3.91 4.47 16.41
C VAL A 173 -4.74 3.79 17.51
N GLY A 174 -4.12 3.45 18.64
CA GLY A 174 -4.74 2.82 19.81
C GLY A 174 -5.26 3.81 20.86
N SER A 175 -4.61 4.96 21.01
CA SER A 175 -5.07 6.06 21.85
C SER A 175 -6.18 6.84 21.16
N ARG A 176 -7.26 7.11 21.89
CA ARG A 176 -8.36 7.98 21.42
C ARG A 176 -7.95 9.45 21.31
N ALA A 177 -6.74 9.81 21.75
CA ALA A 177 -6.19 11.16 21.68
C ALA A 177 -5.73 11.49 20.25
N CYS A 178 -6.63 11.33 19.28
CA CYS A 178 -6.40 11.87 17.96
C CYS A 178 -6.71 13.37 18.04
N LEU A 179 -5.67 14.18 18.21
CA LEU A 179 -5.77 15.63 18.09
C LEU A 179 -6.37 15.96 16.71
N MET A 180 -7.47 16.70 16.70
CA MET A 180 -8.06 17.18 15.45
C MET A 180 -7.63 18.61 15.22
N PHE A 181 -6.91 18.85 14.13
CA PHE A 181 -6.65 20.20 13.65
C PHE A 181 -7.88 20.72 12.89
N THR A 182 -8.62 21.66 13.47
CA THR A 182 -9.78 22.30 12.83
C THR A 182 -9.42 23.59 12.09
N GLY A 183 -8.19 23.68 11.56
CA GLY A 183 -7.71 24.84 10.79
C GLY A 183 -7.08 25.96 11.62
N THR A 184 -7.49 26.14 12.89
CA THR A 184 -6.96 27.22 13.75
C THR A 184 -6.56 26.79 15.16
N LYS A 185 -7.03 25.64 15.66
CA LYS A 185 -6.64 25.07 16.96
C LYS A 185 -6.62 23.55 16.90
N TRP A 186 -5.69 22.95 17.62
CA TRP A 186 -5.74 21.55 17.98
C TRP A 186 -6.80 21.39 19.08
N THR A 187 -7.83 20.59 18.81
CA THR A 187 -8.83 20.24 19.84
C THR A 187 -8.62 18.81 20.29
N GLU A 188 -8.34 18.64 21.57
CA GLU A 188 -8.36 17.34 22.24
C GLU A 188 -9.81 16.87 22.37
N PHE A 189 -10.13 15.70 21.82
CA PHE A 189 -11.38 15.05 22.15
C PHE A 189 -11.22 14.38 23.51
N PRO A 190 -12.05 14.72 24.52
CA PRO A 190 -11.95 14.06 25.81
C PRO A 190 -12.14 12.55 25.62
N PRO A 191 -11.32 11.72 26.29
CA PRO A 191 -11.46 10.28 26.21
C PRO A 191 -12.86 9.91 26.72
N ARG A 192 -13.76 9.50 25.81
CA ARG A 192 -15.08 8.96 26.19
C ARG A 192 -14.83 7.71 27.04
N SER A 193 -14.95 7.86 28.35
CA SER A 193 -14.38 7.01 29.40
C SER A 193 -15.08 5.67 29.64
N SER A 194 -16.02 5.23 28.80
CA SER A 194 -16.82 4.02 29.09
C SER A 194 -16.92 2.98 27.97
N ARG A 195 -16.29 3.19 26.81
CA ARG A 195 -16.29 2.18 25.75
C ARG A 195 -15.01 1.36 25.78
N LYS A 196 -15.13 0.14 26.34
CA LYS A 196 -14.20 -1.00 26.20
C LYS A 196 -13.46 -0.93 24.87
N ASP A 197 -12.15 -1.13 24.94
CA ASP A 197 -11.20 -0.92 23.85
C ASP A 197 -11.64 -1.65 22.57
N VAL A 198 -12.30 -0.93 21.65
CA VAL A 198 -12.89 -1.51 20.42
C VAL A 198 -11.79 -2.02 19.47
N ARG A 199 -10.51 -1.86 19.83
CA ARG A 199 -9.34 -2.15 19.01
C ARG A 199 -8.35 -3.12 19.63
N SER A 200 -8.76 -3.91 20.62
CA SER A 200 -7.94 -4.99 21.22
C SER A 200 -7.50 -6.11 20.24
N GLY A 201 -7.51 -5.87 18.93
CA GLY A 201 -7.01 -6.79 17.91
C GLY A 201 -6.64 -6.09 16.60
N LEU A 202 -6.22 -4.82 16.64
CA LEU A 202 -5.52 -4.21 15.50
C LEU A 202 -4.04 -4.61 15.56
N GLU A 203 -3.59 -5.30 14.53
CA GLU A 203 -2.21 -5.71 14.36
C GLU A 203 -1.45 -4.68 13.51
N VAL A 204 -0.36 -4.13 14.03
CA VAL A 204 0.52 -3.21 13.29
C VAL A 204 1.81 -3.92 12.95
N LYS A 205 2.09 -4.09 11.65
CA LYS A 205 3.21 -4.88 11.11
C LYS A 205 4.21 -4.00 10.36
N ALA A 206 5.48 -4.39 10.44
CA ALA A 206 6.52 -3.93 9.52
C ALA A 206 6.66 -4.94 8.39
N GLN A 207 6.48 -4.52 7.15
CA GLN A 207 6.53 -5.45 6.01
C GLN A 207 7.29 -4.85 4.84
N THR A 208 7.78 -5.69 3.93
CA THR A 208 8.35 -5.30 2.64
C THR A 208 7.69 -6.11 1.53
N PHE A 209 7.81 -5.68 0.28
CA PHE A 209 7.34 -6.49 -0.84
C PHE A 209 8.38 -7.54 -1.24
N VAL A 210 7.89 -8.77 -1.39
CA VAL A 210 8.63 -9.86 -2.03
C VAL A 210 7.91 -10.29 -3.29
N GLU A 211 8.69 -10.64 -4.30
CA GLU A 211 8.23 -11.12 -5.60
C GLU A 211 8.70 -12.56 -5.82
N TYR A 212 7.88 -13.38 -6.46
CA TYR A 212 8.27 -14.73 -6.80
C TYR A 212 9.17 -14.73 -8.04
N SER A 213 10.40 -15.19 -7.87
CA SER A 213 11.39 -15.37 -8.94
C SER A 213 11.73 -16.85 -9.10
N ARG A 214 12.11 -17.25 -10.32
CA ARG A 214 12.63 -18.60 -10.59
C ARG A 214 14.15 -18.53 -10.58
N ALA A 215 14.78 -19.27 -9.67
CA ALA A 215 16.23 -19.41 -9.61
C ALA A 215 16.76 -20.20 -10.82
N GLU A 216 18.07 -20.14 -11.03
CA GLU A 216 18.77 -20.81 -12.15
C GLU A 216 18.57 -22.34 -12.13
N ASP A 217 18.47 -22.92 -10.94
CA ASP A 217 18.18 -24.34 -10.73
C ASP A 217 16.71 -24.73 -11.02
N GLY A 218 15.90 -23.76 -11.46
CA GLY A 218 14.50 -23.94 -11.79
C GLY A 218 13.56 -23.94 -10.59
N ARG A 219 14.06 -23.88 -9.34
CA ARG A 219 13.24 -23.72 -8.13
C ARG A 219 12.73 -22.29 -8.03
N GLY A 220 11.52 -22.13 -7.52
CA GLY A 220 10.98 -20.79 -7.29
C GLY A 220 11.21 -20.32 -5.86
N GLN A 221 11.52 -19.04 -5.72
CA GLN A 221 11.82 -18.39 -4.45
C GLN A 221 11.15 -17.02 -4.38
N TRP A 222 10.83 -16.58 -3.17
CA TRP A 222 10.33 -15.22 -2.92
C TRP A 222 11.51 -14.32 -2.56
N VAL A 223 11.78 -13.33 -3.40
CA VAL A 223 12.91 -12.40 -3.26
C VAL A 223 12.37 -11.02 -2.95
N GLU A 224 13.04 -10.29 -2.08
CA GLU A 224 12.71 -8.90 -1.81
C GLU A 224 13.01 -8.03 -3.03
N VAL A 225 12.07 -7.17 -3.42
CA VAL A 225 12.19 -6.38 -4.68
C VAL A 225 12.14 -4.89 -4.49
N CYS A 226 11.75 -4.40 -3.31
CA CYS A 226 11.65 -2.96 -3.08
C CYS A 226 13.02 -2.26 -3.20
N ARG A 227 14.10 -2.93 -2.80
CA ARG A 227 15.47 -2.40 -2.86
C ARG A 227 15.91 -2.16 -4.29
N ASP A 228 15.66 -3.13 -5.17
CA ASP A 228 16.03 -3.05 -6.58
C ASP A 228 15.20 -2.01 -7.35
N ARG A 229 14.13 -1.50 -6.71
CA ARG A 229 13.16 -0.54 -7.25
C ARG A 229 13.26 0.83 -6.60
N LEU A 230 14.31 1.09 -5.82
CA LEU A 230 14.54 2.40 -5.22
C LEU A 230 14.64 3.47 -6.31
N LEU A 231 13.82 4.51 -6.18
CA LEU A 231 13.89 5.67 -7.05
C LEU A 231 15.04 6.57 -6.59
N PRO A 232 15.88 7.07 -7.50
CA PRO A 232 16.96 7.98 -7.14
C PRO A 232 16.39 9.25 -6.49
N SER A 233 17.10 9.77 -5.48
CA SER A 233 16.76 11.00 -4.78
C SER A 233 16.61 12.20 -5.75
N GLU A 234 17.43 12.21 -6.80
CA GLU A 234 17.46 13.19 -7.88
C GLU A 234 16.59 12.72 -9.06
N GLY A 235 15.27 12.71 -8.87
CA GLY A 235 14.36 12.21 -9.91
C GLY A 235 12.98 11.89 -9.37
N LEU A 236 12.31 12.88 -8.78
CA LEU A 236 10.97 12.73 -8.20
C LEU A 236 9.87 12.36 -9.21
N HIS A 237 10.23 12.30 -10.50
CA HIS A 237 9.38 11.73 -11.52
C HIS A 237 9.76 10.26 -11.67
N PRO A 238 8.88 9.32 -11.29
CA PRO A 238 9.02 7.94 -11.73
C PRO A 238 9.14 8.00 -13.26
N ARG A 239 10.35 7.75 -13.79
CA ARG A 239 10.48 7.55 -15.22
C ARG A 239 9.60 6.34 -15.51
N PRO A 240 8.66 6.40 -16.47
CA PRO A 240 8.11 5.16 -17.00
C PRO A 240 9.34 4.34 -17.39
N LEU A 241 9.55 3.20 -16.72
CA LEU A 241 10.53 2.25 -17.20
C LEU A 241 10.10 1.95 -18.63
N ASN A 242 10.96 2.25 -19.61
CA ASN A 242 10.81 1.74 -20.97
C ASN A 242 11.07 0.23 -20.88
N VAL A 243 10.11 -0.49 -20.31
CA VAL A 243 10.07 -1.94 -20.40
C VAL A 243 9.65 -2.21 -21.84
N VAL A 244 10.56 -2.79 -22.61
CA VAL A 244 10.26 -3.15 -23.99
C VAL A 244 9.18 -4.24 -23.93
N PRO A 245 8.12 -4.21 -24.76
CA PRO A 245 7.06 -5.22 -24.77
C PRO A 245 7.55 -6.67 -24.73
N GLU A 246 8.74 -6.94 -25.27
CA GLU A 246 9.38 -8.27 -25.24
C GLU A 246 9.91 -8.71 -23.85
N ASP A 247 10.16 -7.78 -22.92
CA ASP A 247 10.62 -8.06 -21.55
C ASP A 247 9.45 -8.41 -20.60
N TYR A 248 8.20 -8.22 -21.04
CA TYR A 248 7.02 -8.63 -20.30
C TYR A 248 6.89 -10.16 -20.31
N LYS A 249 7.30 -10.79 -19.21
CA LYS A 249 7.08 -12.23 -18.99
C LYS A 249 5.58 -12.54 -18.95
N ASN A 250 5.19 -13.69 -19.53
CA ASN A 250 3.80 -14.11 -19.72
C ASN A 250 2.90 -13.77 -18.51
N PRO A 251 2.01 -12.77 -18.65
CA PRO A 251 1.08 -12.30 -17.61
C PRO A 251 0.14 -13.33 -17.00
N GLU A 252 0.03 -14.53 -17.59
CA GLU A 252 -0.66 -15.69 -16.99
C GLU A 252 -0.07 -16.10 -15.63
N LYS A 253 1.13 -15.63 -15.26
CA LYS A 253 1.85 -16.06 -14.05
C LYS A 253 1.98 -15.01 -12.93
N TYR A 254 1.34 -13.82 -12.98
CA TYR A 254 1.64 -12.69 -12.04
C TYR A 254 0.37 -12.03 -11.35
N ARG A 255 0.48 -11.18 -10.29
CA ARG A 255 -0.63 -10.60 -9.41
C ARG A 255 -0.18 -9.26 -8.79
N VAL A 256 -1.02 -8.22 -8.72
CA VAL A 256 -1.13 -7.20 -7.64
C VAL A 256 -2.13 -6.14 -8.11
N LEU A 257 -2.86 -5.55 -7.18
CA LEU A 257 -3.82 -4.49 -7.42
C LEU A 257 -3.07 -3.19 -7.77
N ASP A 258 -2.95 -2.91 -9.06
CA ASP A 258 -2.52 -1.62 -9.58
C ASP A 258 -3.74 -0.69 -9.70
N ASP A 259 -3.72 0.42 -8.96
CA ASP A 259 -4.54 1.57 -9.34
C ASP A 259 -3.79 2.29 -10.46
N ASP A 260 -3.96 1.79 -11.69
CA ASP A 260 -3.34 2.29 -12.93
C ASP A 260 -3.54 3.80 -13.14
N ILE A 261 -4.42 4.44 -12.37
CA ILE A 261 -4.87 5.82 -12.53
C ILE A 261 -3.80 6.85 -12.10
N GLY A 262 -2.73 6.45 -11.40
CA GLY A 262 -1.88 7.39 -10.66
C GLY A 262 -0.59 7.88 -11.32
N TRP A 263 0.09 7.08 -12.13
CA TRP A 263 1.53 7.31 -12.41
C TRP A 263 1.79 7.97 -13.77
N TRP A 264 0.95 7.70 -14.76
CA TRP A 264 1.19 8.08 -16.17
C TRP A 264 0.81 9.52 -16.52
N HIS A 265 0.08 10.22 -15.63
CA HIS A 265 -0.47 11.55 -15.89
C HIS A 265 0.21 12.70 -15.15
N LEU A 266 1.32 12.46 -14.44
CA LEU A 266 2.19 13.54 -13.95
C LEU A 266 3.17 13.97 -15.05
N LYS A 267 2.67 14.24 -16.26
CA LYS A 267 3.43 14.99 -17.27
C LYS A 267 3.38 16.45 -16.83
N GLU A 268 4.52 16.95 -16.36
CA GLU A 268 4.92 18.33 -16.03
C GLU A 268 3.87 19.20 -15.30
N PRO A 269 4.25 19.93 -14.24
CA PRO A 269 3.35 20.97 -13.73
C PRO A 269 3.04 21.94 -14.88
N VAL A 270 1.75 22.04 -15.24
CA VAL A 270 1.29 23.16 -16.06
C VAL A 270 1.72 24.42 -15.32
N PRO A 271 2.55 25.29 -15.92
CA PRO A 271 2.94 26.52 -15.26
C PRO A 271 1.65 27.28 -14.93
N TRP A 272 1.50 27.66 -13.67
CA TRP A 272 0.46 28.59 -13.26
C TRP A 272 0.80 29.94 -13.87
N GLY A 273 0.27 30.19 -15.07
CA GLY A 273 0.10 31.53 -15.64
C GLY A 273 -1.19 32.15 -15.15
#